data_AF-A0A1F6XKL3-F1
#
_entry.id   AF-A0A1F6XKL3-F1
#
_cell.length_a   1.000
_cell.length_b   1.000
_cell.length_c   1.000
_cell.angle_alpha   90.00
_cell.angle_beta   90.00
_cell.angle_gamma   90.00
#
_symmetry.space_group_name_H-M   'P 1'
#
loop_
_entity.id
_entity.type
_entity.pdbx_description
1 polymer ?
#
loop_
_entity_poly.entity_id
_entity_poly.type
_entity_poly.pdbx_seq_one_letter_code
_entity_poly.pdbx_strand_id
1 'polypeptide(L)'
;MQNKKIFCILFIIVFLCILFFFFISAPGNFPTGIIFQIAPGNSLRSVSSGLKEDHIIRSRLTFETLVMLFSGEKRVISADYYFENKLSVLEVAWRISKGEHHMAPIAFTIPEGYNNTQIADIFVSKLSNFDKNEFLLKTQGLEGRLFPDTYFFFTTASEKEVLESIRKNFEKKMSLIRADILNSKKTTGRTEQDIIIMASLIEGEAKGDIDRKVISGILWKRLSIGMPLQADAAPETYKTKGLPKIPIGNPGLEALKATIYPQSSPYLYYLHDKNGDIHYAKSFLEHRQNVLKYLQ
;
A
#
# COMPACT_ATOMS: atom_id res chain seq x y z
N MET A 1 -11.68 45.41 55.97
CA MET A 1 -10.52 44.57 55.54
C MET A 1 -10.90 43.40 54.63
N GLN A 2 -12.08 42.80 54.77
CA GLN A 2 -12.52 41.64 54.00
C GLN A 2 -12.64 41.90 52.48
N ASN A 3 -13.20 43.05 52.07
CA ASN A 3 -13.38 43.41 50.66
C ASN A 3 -12.05 43.61 49.91
N LYS A 4 -10.99 44.10 50.58
CA LYS A 4 -9.65 44.24 49.98
C LYS A 4 -9.00 42.88 49.72
N LYS A 5 -9.20 41.90 50.61
CA LYS A 5 -8.69 40.52 50.42
C LYS A 5 -9.39 39.81 49.25
N ILE A 6 -10.71 39.98 49.13
CA ILE A 6 -11.50 39.43 48.01
C ILE A 6 -11.04 40.02 46.68
N PHE A 7 -10.82 41.34 46.62
CA PHE A 7 -10.32 41.99 45.42
C PHE A 7 -8.92 41.50 45.02
N CYS A 8 -8.00 41.33 45.97
CA CYS A 8 -6.68 40.76 45.70
C CYS A 8 -6.75 39.31 45.18
N ILE A 9 -7.61 38.46 45.75
CA ILE A 9 -7.79 37.08 45.30
C ILE A 9 -8.36 37.06 43.88
N LEU A 10 -9.40 37.86 43.61
CA LEU A 10 -9.98 37.96 42.28
C LEU A 10 -8.96 38.45 41.25
N PHE A 11 -8.16 39.46 41.59
CA PHE A 11 -7.08 39.96 40.75
C PHE A 11 -6.03 38.87 40.44
N ILE A 12 -5.62 38.08 41.45
CA ILE A 12 -4.69 36.96 41.25
C ILE A 12 -5.29 35.90 40.32
N ILE A 13 -6.57 35.55 40.50
CA ILE A 13 -7.26 34.57 39.64
C ILE A 13 -7.31 35.08 38.20
N VAL A 14 -7.74 36.33 37.99
CA VAL A 14 -7.80 36.94 36.65
C VAL A 14 -6.40 37.00 36.03
N PHE A 15 -5.38 37.39 36.79
CA PHE A 15 -4.00 37.41 36.33
C PHE A 15 -3.48 36.02 35.94
N LEU A 16 -3.78 34.99 36.75
CA LEU A 16 -3.44 33.60 36.44
C LEU A 16 -4.19 33.09 35.20
N CYS A 17 -5.46 33.45 35.02
CA CYS A 17 -6.22 33.13 33.81
C CYS A 17 -5.60 33.79 32.58
N ILE A 18 -5.24 35.09 32.66
CA ILE A 18 -4.59 35.80 31.56
C ILE A 18 -3.25 35.16 31.20
N LEU A 19 -2.43 34.83 32.21
CA LEU A 19 -1.18 34.11 32.00
C LEU A 19 -1.41 32.75 31.33
N PHE A 20 -2.40 31.99 31.79
CA PHE A 20 -2.77 30.70 31.21
C PHE A 20 -3.17 30.82 29.74
N PHE A 21 -4.08 31.75 29.41
CA PHE A 21 -4.47 32.04 28.03
C PHE A 21 -3.27 32.51 27.19
N PHE A 22 -2.38 33.32 27.75
CA PHE A 22 -1.17 33.77 27.08
C PHE A 22 -0.25 32.61 26.71
N PHE A 23 -0.04 31.64 27.61
CA PHE A 23 0.80 30.47 27.33
C PHE A 23 0.16 29.44 26.41
N ILE A 24 -1.17 29.40 26.32
CA ILE A 24 -1.89 28.54 25.37
C ILE A 24 -1.97 29.14 23.97
N SER A 25 -2.12 30.46 23.90
CA SER A 25 -2.22 31.18 22.63
C SER A 25 -0.96 31.03 21.79
N ALA A 26 -1.15 31.04 20.47
CA ALA A 26 -0.07 31.00 19.51
C ALA A 26 0.88 32.22 19.63
N PRO A 27 2.21 32.07 19.43
CA PRO A 27 3.16 33.18 19.30
C PRO A 27 2.68 34.29 18.37
N GLY A 28 2.98 35.56 18.69
CA GLY A 28 2.60 36.70 17.85
C GLY A 28 3.09 36.54 16.40
N ASN A 29 4.35 36.13 16.26
CA ASN A 29 5.11 35.89 15.04
C ASN A 29 5.06 34.43 14.54
N PHE A 30 3.96 33.71 14.80
CA PHE A 30 3.79 32.34 14.31
C PHE A 30 3.92 32.30 12.77
N PRO A 31 4.83 31.48 12.22
CA PRO A 31 4.97 31.35 10.77
C PRO A 31 3.84 30.52 10.16
N THR A 32 3.22 31.00 9.09
CA THR A 32 2.16 30.29 8.34
C THR A 32 2.68 29.83 6.98
N GLY A 33 2.16 28.71 6.47
CA GLY A 33 2.58 28.14 5.20
C GLY A 33 3.92 27.40 5.28
N ILE A 34 4.33 26.98 6.48
CA ILE A 34 5.59 26.27 6.70
C ILE A 34 5.37 24.78 6.96
N ILE A 35 6.42 24.00 6.67
CA ILE A 35 6.50 22.58 6.99
C ILE A 35 7.50 22.42 8.13
N PHE A 36 7.06 21.78 9.22
CA PHE A 36 7.92 21.39 10.33
C PHE A 36 8.20 19.89 10.25
N GLN A 37 9.46 19.49 10.12
CA GLN A 37 9.88 18.10 9.94
C GLN A 37 10.25 17.46 11.29
N ILE A 38 9.67 16.30 11.59
CA ILE A 38 10.03 15.46 12.74
C ILE A 38 10.63 14.15 12.23
N ALA A 39 11.94 14.00 12.35
CA ALA A 39 12.64 12.80 11.92
C ALA A 39 12.44 11.61 12.88
N PRO A 40 12.60 10.36 12.39
CA PRO A 40 12.65 9.18 13.25
C PRO A 40 13.69 9.32 14.37
N GLY A 41 13.31 8.96 15.59
CA GLY A 41 14.20 9.01 16.76
C GLY A 41 14.32 10.38 17.44
N ASN A 42 13.68 11.45 16.92
CA ASN A 42 13.62 12.71 17.65
C ASN A 42 12.88 12.54 18.98
N SER A 43 13.50 13.02 20.07
CA SER A 43 12.85 13.06 21.37
C SER A 43 11.82 14.18 21.44
N LEU A 44 10.81 14.03 22.31
CA LEU A 44 9.84 15.08 22.61
C LEU A 44 10.50 16.43 22.96
N ARG A 45 11.66 16.37 23.63
CA ARG A 45 12.45 17.57 23.97
C ARG A 45 13.11 18.22 22.77
N SER A 46 13.63 17.42 21.83
CA SER A 46 14.21 17.94 20.58
C SER A 46 13.14 18.63 19.74
N VAL A 47 11.99 17.97 19.58
CA VAL A 47 10.85 18.47 18.80
C VAL A 47 10.32 19.78 19.38
N SER A 48 10.07 19.80 20.68
CA SER A 48 9.54 21.00 21.35
C SER A 48 10.56 22.15 21.41
N SER A 49 11.86 21.86 21.31
CA SER A 49 12.90 22.89 21.15
C SER A 49 12.85 23.50 19.74
N GLY A 50 12.79 22.67 18.70
CA GLY A 50 12.63 23.12 17.31
C GLY A 50 11.36 23.94 17.11
N LEU A 51 10.20 23.46 17.61
CA LEU A 51 8.94 24.20 17.54
C LEU A 51 9.00 25.58 18.22
N LYS A 52 9.81 25.72 19.27
CA LYS A 52 9.98 27.00 19.97
C LYS A 52 10.93 27.92 19.20
N GLU A 53 12.01 27.37 18.66
CA GLU A 53 12.99 28.07 17.82
C GLU A 53 12.31 28.62 16.55
N ASP A 54 11.48 27.82 15.90
CA ASP A 54 10.68 28.20 14.73
C ASP A 54 9.45 29.05 15.09
N HIS A 55 9.29 29.47 16.34
CA HIS A 55 8.19 30.31 16.81
C HIS A 55 6.77 29.73 16.57
N ILE A 56 6.65 28.39 16.48
CA ILE A 56 5.37 27.68 16.40
C ILE A 56 4.72 27.59 17.81
N ILE A 57 5.54 27.46 18.87
CA ILE A 57 5.06 27.44 20.26
C ILE A 57 5.78 28.46 21.14
N ARG A 58 5.12 28.95 22.21
CA ARG A 58 5.73 29.87 23.18
C ARG A 58 6.55 29.15 24.25
N SER A 59 6.02 28.03 24.72
CA SER A 59 6.52 27.30 25.88
C SER A 59 6.73 25.84 25.55
N ARG A 60 7.99 25.41 25.63
CA ARG A 60 8.40 24.02 25.49
C ARG A 60 7.64 23.14 26.50
N LEU A 61 7.67 23.53 27.76
CA LEU A 61 7.04 22.79 28.86
C LEU A 61 5.53 22.60 28.65
N THR A 62 4.83 23.65 28.23
CA THR A 62 3.37 23.59 27.99
C THR A 62 3.05 22.60 26.87
N PHE A 63 3.78 22.66 25.76
CA PHE A 63 3.63 21.70 24.68
C PHE A 63 3.94 20.27 25.14
N GLU A 64 5.07 20.06 25.83
CA GLU A 64 5.47 18.73 26.33
C GLU A 64 4.40 18.14 27.26
N THR A 65 3.84 18.94 28.17
CA THR A 65 2.76 18.50 29.07
C THR A 65 1.51 18.09 28.30
N LEU A 66 1.10 18.88 27.30
CA LEU A 66 -0.09 18.58 26.50
C LEU A 66 0.10 17.35 25.63
N VAL A 67 1.30 17.20 25.04
CA VAL A 67 1.65 15.99 24.31
C VAL A 67 1.61 14.77 25.22
N MET A 68 2.21 14.83 26.42
CA MET A 68 2.13 13.73 27.40
C MET A 68 0.69 13.40 27.81
N LEU A 69 -0.21 14.39 27.84
CA LEU A 69 -1.63 14.19 28.12
C LEU A 69 -2.37 13.53 26.95
N PHE A 70 -2.03 13.87 25.70
CA PHE A 70 -2.74 13.41 24.50
C PHE A 70 -2.22 12.11 23.88
N SER A 71 -0.95 11.76 24.16
CA SER A 71 -0.17 10.84 23.33
C SER A 71 -0.20 9.35 23.70
N GLY A 72 -0.78 8.94 24.82
CA GLY A 72 -0.75 7.51 25.22
C GLY A 72 0.67 6.92 25.18
N GLU A 73 0.86 5.80 24.45
CA GLU A 73 2.17 5.13 24.33
C GLU A 73 3.17 5.82 23.36
N LYS A 74 2.69 6.56 22.35
CA LYS A 74 3.54 7.18 21.31
C LYS A 74 3.62 8.69 21.49
N ARG A 75 4.71 9.16 22.12
CA ARG A 75 4.87 10.57 22.53
C ARG A 75 4.96 11.58 21.38
N VAL A 76 5.53 11.22 20.23
CA VAL A 76 5.59 12.08 19.05
C VAL A 76 5.59 11.19 17.81
N ILE A 77 4.82 11.55 16.79
CA ILE A 77 4.83 10.84 15.50
C ILE A 77 5.85 11.52 14.58
N SER A 78 6.77 10.73 14.04
CA SER A 78 7.78 11.21 13.10
C SER A 78 7.16 11.41 11.72
N ALA A 79 7.06 12.66 11.30
CA ALA A 79 6.49 13.06 10.02
C ALA A 79 6.73 14.54 9.75
N ASP A 80 6.36 14.97 8.56
CA ASP A 80 6.23 16.38 8.22
C ASP A 80 4.86 16.91 8.70
N TYR A 81 4.82 18.15 9.20
CA TYR A 81 3.59 18.82 9.63
C TYR A 81 3.46 20.19 8.95
N TYR A 82 2.38 20.38 8.19
CA TYR A 82 2.10 21.65 7.53
C TYR A 82 1.23 22.55 8.40
N PHE A 83 1.69 23.76 8.65
CA PHE A 83 0.98 24.78 9.43
C PHE A 83 0.45 25.88 8.50
N GLU A 84 -0.71 25.62 7.90
CA GLU A 84 -1.44 26.55 7.03
C GLU A 84 -1.85 27.85 7.71
N ASN A 85 -2.25 27.76 8.99
CA ASN A 85 -2.73 28.87 9.80
C ASN A 85 -2.03 28.87 11.16
N LYS A 86 -2.16 29.98 11.88
CA LYS A 86 -1.64 30.14 13.24
C LYS A 86 -2.46 29.30 14.24
N LEU A 87 -1.79 28.37 14.93
CA LEU A 87 -2.43 27.41 15.83
C LEU A 87 -2.02 27.61 17.30
N SER A 88 -2.96 27.41 18.22
CA SER A 88 -2.66 27.38 19.65
C SER A 88 -1.74 26.20 19.99
N VAL A 89 -1.00 26.30 21.10
CA VAL A 89 -0.13 25.18 21.54
C VAL A 89 -0.93 23.90 21.82
N LEU A 90 -2.21 24.03 22.19
CA LEU A 90 -3.15 22.93 22.36
C LEU A 90 -3.35 22.15 21.07
N GLU A 91 -3.60 22.88 19.99
CA GLU A 91 -3.85 22.31 18.68
C GLU A 91 -2.57 21.78 18.04
N VAL A 92 -1.45 22.49 18.19
CA VAL A 92 -0.12 21.98 17.77
C VAL A 92 0.21 20.68 18.51
N ALA A 93 0.00 20.62 19.83
CA ALA A 93 0.21 19.42 20.62
C ALA A 93 -0.73 18.28 20.20
N TRP A 94 -2.02 18.58 19.99
CA TRP A 94 -2.99 17.61 19.50
C TRP A 94 -2.58 17.02 18.15
N ARG A 95 -2.30 17.89 17.16
CA ARG A 95 -1.93 17.49 15.81
C ARG A 95 -0.69 16.62 15.78
N ILE A 96 0.36 17.01 16.51
CA ILE A 96 1.60 16.22 16.58
C ILE A 96 1.38 14.89 17.30
N SER A 97 0.56 14.87 18.37
CA SER A 97 0.25 13.65 19.12
C SER A 97 -0.60 12.66 18.32
N LYS A 98 -1.49 13.15 17.45
CA LYS A 98 -2.40 12.33 16.64
C LYS A 98 -1.89 12.04 15.22
N GLY A 99 -0.86 12.74 14.77
CA GLY A 99 -0.35 12.60 13.40
C GLY A 99 -1.24 13.33 12.38
N GLU A 100 -1.80 14.49 12.75
CA GLU A 100 -2.59 15.31 11.82
C GLU A 100 -1.67 16.22 11.01
N HIS A 101 -1.12 15.70 9.92
CA HIS A 101 -0.09 16.35 9.10
C HIS A 101 -0.60 17.56 8.31
N HIS A 102 -1.89 17.61 7.96
CA HIS A 102 -2.51 18.58 7.03
C HIS A 102 -1.74 18.70 5.71
N MET A 103 -1.17 17.59 5.25
CA MET A 103 -0.64 17.44 3.90
C MET A 103 -1.48 16.42 3.14
N ALA A 104 -1.58 16.59 1.83
CA ALA A 104 -2.16 15.55 0.99
C ALA A 104 -1.14 14.40 0.87
N PRO A 105 -1.53 13.15 1.14
CA PRO A 105 -0.65 12.03 0.85
C PRO A 105 -0.41 11.93 -0.66
N ILE A 106 0.79 11.48 -1.04
CA ILE A 106 1.14 11.25 -2.43
C ILE A 106 0.64 9.87 -2.89
N ALA A 107 0.19 9.80 -4.14
CA ALA A 107 -0.33 8.58 -4.74
C ALA A 107 0.80 7.71 -5.32
N PHE A 108 0.74 6.41 -5.04
CA PHE A 108 1.63 5.36 -5.52
C PHE A 108 0.80 4.27 -6.16
N THR A 109 0.81 4.20 -7.49
CA THR A 109 0.12 3.14 -8.23
C THR A 109 1.06 1.96 -8.43
N ILE A 110 0.66 0.79 -7.94
CA ILE A 110 1.29 -0.49 -8.24
C ILE A 110 0.56 -1.09 -9.46
N PRO A 111 1.20 -1.21 -10.62
CA PRO A 111 0.60 -1.88 -11.78
C PRO A 111 0.44 -3.39 -11.56
N GLU A 112 -0.44 -4.00 -12.34
CA GLU A 112 -0.61 -5.45 -12.42
C GLU A 112 0.61 -6.10 -13.09
N GLY A 113 0.91 -7.35 -12.74
CA GLY A 113 2.04 -8.13 -13.28
C GLY A 113 3.42 -7.75 -12.73
N TYR A 114 3.50 -6.82 -11.78
CA TYR A 114 4.76 -6.43 -11.14
C TYR A 114 5.19 -7.45 -10.09
N ASN A 115 6.50 -7.71 -10.03
CA ASN A 115 7.10 -8.49 -8.95
C ASN A 115 7.50 -7.61 -7.76
N ASN A 116 7.81 -8.23 -6.63
CA ASN A 116 8.17 -7.52 -5.39
C ASN A 116 9.33 -6.53 -5.55
N THR A 117 10.30 -6.81 -6.44
CA THR A 117 11.44 -5.90 -6.70
C THR A 117 10.99 -4.64 -7.41
N GLN A 118 10.20 -4.78 -8.48
CA GLN A 118 9.63 -3.66 -9.22
C GLN A 118 8.69 -2.82 -8.33
N ILE A 119 7.95 -3.48 -7.44
CA ILE A 119 7.09 -2.80 -6.46
C ILE A 119 7.94 -1.97 -5.50
N ALA A 120 9.06 -2.51 -5.01
CA ALA A 120 9.93 -1.75 -4.11
C ALA A 120 10.54 -0.50 -4.80
N ASP A 121 10.81 -0.58 -6.10
CA ASP A 121 11.32 0.55 -6.91
C ASP A 121 10.34 1.73 -7.02
N ILE A 122 9.03 1.46 -6.94
CA ILE A 122 7.98 2.50 -6.94
C ILE A 122 8.09 3.39 -5.70
N PHE A 123 8.48 2.82 -4.56
CA PHE A 123 8.48 3.51 -3.27
C PHE A 123 9.81 4.17 -2.94
N VAL A 124 10.93 3.50 -3.22
CA VAL A 124 12.28 3.96 -2.85
C VAL A 124 12.64 5.33 -3.42
N SER A 125 12.05 5.70 -4.56
CA SER A 125 12.33 6.97 -5.23
C SER A 125 11.63 8.19 -4.61
N LYS A 126 10.61 7.98 -3.78
CA LYS A 126 9.74 9.08 -3.29
C LYS A 126 9.52 9.07 -1.76
N LEU A 127 9.85 7.99 -1.07
CA LEU A 127 9.70 7.87 0.38
C LEU A 127 11.06 7.98 1.07
N SER A 128 11.22 8.98 1.94
CA SER A 128 12.50 9.30 2.59
C SER A 128 12.93 8.26 3.63
N ASN A 129 11.97 7.59 4.27
CA ASN A 129 12.20 6.64 5.35
C ASN A 129 12.01 5.18 4.89
N PHE A 130 11.88 4.93 3.58
CA PHE A 130 11.65 3.60 3.04
C PHE A 130 12.97 2.87 2.79
N ASP A 131 13.18 1.74 3.48
CA ASP A 131 14.30 0.85 3.20
C ASP A 131 13.89 -0.26 2.21
N LYS A 132 14.43 -0.19 0.99
CA LYS A 132 14.18 -1.19 -0.07
C LYS A 132 14.62 -2.60 0.34
N ASN A 133 15.76 -2.76 1.00
CA ASN A 133 16.29 -4.07 1.36
C ASN A 133 15.44 -4.70 2.47
N GLU A 134 15.04 -3.90 3.44
CA GLU A 134 14.19 -4.33 4.55
C GLU A 134 12.78 -4.70 4.06
N PHE A 135 12.24 -3.93 3.11
CA PHE A 135 11.01 -4.28 2.40
C PHE A 135 11.11 -5.62 1.66
N LEU A 136 12.18 -5.84 0.89
CA LEU A 136 12.38 -7.08 0.13
C LEU A 136 12.54 -8.30 1.05
N LEU A 137 13.23 -8.14 2.17
CA LEU A 137 13.35 -9.18 3.19
C LEU A 137 11.98 -9.54 3.79
N LYS A 138 11.17 -8.53 4.15
CA LYS A 138 9.83 -8.73 4.71
C LYS A 138 8.82 -9.28 3.70
N THR A 139 9.07 -9.09 2.41
CA THR A 139 8.21 -9.58 1.33
C THR A 139 8.68 -10.90 0.73
N GLN A 140 9.74 -11.49 1.27
CA GLN A 140 10.18 -12.82 0.89
C GLN A 140 9.03 -13.84 1.09
N GLY A 141 8.67 -14.54 0.02
CA GLY A 141 7.54 -15.50 0.02
C GLY A 141 6.15 -14.88 -0.13
N LEU A 142 6.06 -13.55 -0.31
CA LEU A 142 4.80 -12.84 -0.58
C LEU A 142 4.65 -12.44 -2.06
N GLU A 143 5.43 -13.03 -2.95
CA GLU A 143 5.30 -12.80 -4.40
C GLU A 143 3.86 -13.11 -4.85
N GLY A 144 3.31 -12.22 -5.69
CA GLY A 144 1.91 -12.29 -6.11
C GLY A 144 0.87 -11.88 -5.04
N ARG A 145 1.29 -11.47 -3.83
CA ARG A 145 0.40 -11.07 -2.73
C ARG A 145 0.45 -9.57 -2.39
N LEU A 146 1.24 -8.79 -3.14
CA LEU A 146 1.24 -7.34 -3.07
C LEU A 146 0.24 -6.80 -4.11
N PHE A 147 -1.01 -6.61 -3.67
CA PHE A 147 -2.13 -6.36 -4.58
C PHE A 147 -1.95 -5.08 -5.43
N PRO A 148 -2.20 -5.12 -6.76
CA PRO A 148 -2.13 -3.94 -7.63
C PRO A 148 -3.27 -2.98 -7.32
N ASP A 149 -2.92 -1.75 -6.93
CA ASP A 149 -3.87 -0.68 -6.60
C ASP A 149 -3.12 0.65 -6.49
N THR A 150 -3.84 1.74 -6.23
CA THR A 150 -3.24 3.02 -5.85
C THR A 150 -3.27 3.20 -4.33
N TYR A 151 -2.07 3.39 -3.77
CA TYR A 151 -1.83 3.58 -2.35
C TYR A 151 -1.46 5.03 -2.06
N PHE A 152 -1.80 5.51 -0.86
CA PHE A 152 -1.58 6.89 -0.47
C PHE A 152 -0.71 6.92 0.79
N PHE A 153 0.45 7.58 0.69
CA PHE A 153 1.40 7.67 1.78
C PHE A 153 1.94 9.09 1.91
N PHE A 154 2.38 9.44 3.12
CA PHE A 154 3.24 10.61 3.32
C PHE A 154 4.67 10.28 2.89
N THR A 155 5.44 11.30 2.53
CA THR A 155 6.86 11.19 2.14
C THR A 155 7.72 10.50 3.20
N THR A 156 7.33 10.58 4.46
CA THR A 156 8.03 9.98 5.61
C THR A 156 7.60 8.55 5.92
N ALA A 157 6.70 7.96 5.13
CA ALA A 157 6.21 6.61 5.37
C ALA A 157 7.35 5.58 5.35
N SER A 158 7.33 4.67 6.33
CA SER A 158 8.30 3.58 6.42
C SER A 158 7.87 2.38 5.55
N GLU A 159 8.81 1.51 5.23
CA GLU A 159 8.54 0.26 4.53
C GLU A 159 7.57 -0.66 5.30
N LYS A 160 7.59 -0.60 6.64
CA LYS A 160 6.62 -1.28 7.49
C LYS A 160 5.18 -0.78 7.24
N GLU A 161 4.98 0.53 7.23
CA GLU A 161 3.65 1.14 7.00
C GLU A 161 3.16 0.85 5.58
N VAL A 162 4.05 0.92 4.59
CA VAL A 162 3.75 0.54 3.21
C VAL A 162 3.28 -0.91 3.13
N LEU A 163 4.04 -1.84 3.71
CA LEU A 163 3.69 -3.26 3.69
C LEU A 163 2.38 -3.55 4.44
N GLU A 164 2.14 -2.91 5.60
CA GLU A 164 0.89 -3.06 6.35
C GLU A 164 -0.33 -2.60 5.53
N SER A 165 -0.20 -1.47 4.83
CA SER A 165 -1.25 -0.94 3.95
C SER A 165 -1.53 -1.88 2.77
N ILE A 166 -0.48 -2.37 2.10
CA ILE A 166 -0.60 -3.32 0.98
C ILE A 166 -1.25 -4.63 1.45
N ARG A 167 -0.81 -5.19 2.58
CA ARG A 167 -1.39 -6.44 3.14
C ARG A 167 -2.85 -6.27 3.51
N LYS A 168 -3.21 -5.14 4.12
CA LYS A 168 -4.61 -4.83 4.44
C LYS A 168 -5.47 -4.73 3.18
N ASN A 169 -4.94 -4.13 2.11
CA ASN A 169 -5.65 -4.06 0.84
C ASN A 169 -5.79 -5.45 0.20
N PHE A 170 -4.72 -6.26 0.19
CA PHE A 170 -4.77 -7.64 -0.29
C PHE A 170 -5.85 -8.44 0.43
N GLU A 171 -5.89 -8.42 1.77
CA GLU A 171 -6.93 -9.12 2.54
C GLU A 171 -8.33 -8.61 2.23
N LYS A 172 -8.51 -7.29 2.08
CA LYS A 172 -9.78 -6.69 1.68
C LYS A 172 -10.23 -7.22 0.32
N LYS A 173 -9.36 -7.23 -0.69
CA LYS A 173 -9.71 -7.68 -2.05
C LYS A 173 -9.97 -9.20 -2.08
N MET A 174 -9.13 -9.98 -1.40
CA MET A 174 -9.29 -11.43 -1.30
C MET A 174 -10.57 -11.82 -0.57
N SER A 175 -11.00 -11.07 0.44
CA SER A 175 -12.27 -11.35 1.14
C SER A 175 -13.49 -11.36 0.22
N LEU A 176 -13.46 -10.61 -0.89
CA LEU A 176 -14.56 -10.53 -1.86
C LEU A 176 -14.74 -11.83 -2.65
N ILE A 177 -13.67 -12.62 -2.81
CA ILE A 177 -13.63 -13.86 -3.62
C ILE A 177 -13.25 -15.10 -2.79
N ARG A 178 -13.05 -14.93 -1.48
CA ARG A 178 -12.55 -16.01 -0.60
C ARG A 178 -13.52 -17.18 -0.53
N ALA A 179 -14.83 -16.92 -0.53
CA ALA A 179 -15.84 -17.97 -0.57
C ALA A 179 -15.71 -18.84 -1.84
N ASP A 180 -15.45 -18.22 -2.99
CA ASP A 180 -15.32 -18.92 -4.27
C ASP A 180 -14.01 -19.68 -4.38
N ILE A 181 -12.93 -19.16 -3.79
CA ILE A 181 -11.66 -19.89 -3.66
C ILE A 181 -11.85 -21.14 -2.79
N LEU A 182 -12.56 -21.02 -1.66
CA LEU A 182 -12.88 -22.17 -0.80
C LEU A 182 -13.75 -23.20 -1.53
N ASN A 183 -14.69 -22.75 -2.36
CA ASN A 183 -15.49 -23.64 -3.21
C ASN A 183 -14.63 -24.32 -4.29
N SER A 184 -13.70 -23.59 -4.91
CA SER A 184 -12.74 -24.13 -5.88
C SER A 184 -11.89 -25.24 -5.24
N LYS A 185 -11.45 -25.05 -3.99
CA LYS A 185 -10.72 -26.07 -3.24
C LYS A 185 -11.54 -27.35 -3.02
N LYS A 186 -12.84 -27.22 -2.74
CA LYS A 186 -13.74 -28.38 -2.55
C LYS A 186 -14.04 -29.13 -3.85
N THR A 187 -14.21 -28.40 -4.95
CA THR A 187 -14.67 -28.96 -6.24
C THR A 187 -13.53 -29.44 -7.13
N THR A 188 -12.41 -28.72 -7.14
CA THR A 188 -11.27 -28.97 -8.05
C THR A 188 -9.96 -29.27 -7.32
N GLY A 189 -9.93 -29.17 -5.98
CA GLY A 189 -8.71 -29.34 -5.19
C GLY A 189 -7.76 -28.14 -5.17
N ARG A 190 -8.06 -27.08 -5.94
CA ARG A 190 -7.18 -25.91 -6.10
C ARG A 190 -7.13 -25.07 -4.83
N THR A 191 -5.92 -24.82 -4.33
CA THR A 191 -5.67 -23.97 -3.18
C THR A 191 -5.62 -22.49 -3.56
N GLU A 192 -5.71 -21.59 -2.57
CA GLU A 192 -5.49 -20.15 -2.80
C GLU A 192 -4.13 -19.89 -3.48
N GLN A 193 -3.09 -20.62 -3.10
CA GLN A 193 -1.77 -20.51 -3.72
C GLN A 193 -1.81 -20.89 -5.20
N ASP A 194 -2.50 -21.98 -5.56
CA ASP A 194 -2.65 -22.39 -6.96
C ASP A 194 -3.40 -21.34 -7.78
N ILE A 195 -4.43 -20.73 -7.18
CA ILE A 195 -5.20 -19.65 -7.82
C ILE A 195 -4.32 -18.42 -8.05
N ILE A 196 -3.50 -18.00 -7.07
CA ILE A 196 -2.62 -16.83 -7.22
C ILE A 196 -1.53 -17.10 -8.26
N ILE A 197 -0.91 -18.29 -8.26
CA ILE A 197 0.11 -18.65 -9.25
C ILE A 197 -0.51 -18.64 -10.65
N MET A 198 -1.64 -19.33 -10.84
CA MET A 198 -2.30 -19.37 -12.14
C MET A 198 -2.76 -17.98 -12.59
N ALA A 199 -3.29 -17.15 -11.68
CA ALA A 199 -3.68 -15.78 -12.00
C ALA A 199 -2.47 -14.93 -12.42
N SER A 200 -1.31 -15.10 -11.78
CA SER A 200 -0.09 -14.38 -12.18
C SER A 200 0.38 -14.75 -13.59
N LEU A 201 0.19 -16.01 -14.01
CA LEU A 201 0.47 -16.44 -15.39
C LEU A 201 -0.52 -15.79 -16.36
N ILE A 202 -1.81 -15.84 -16.04
CA ILE A 202 -2.86 -15.26 -16.88
C ILE A 202 -2.68 -13.75 -17.06
N GLU A 203 -2.22 -13.04 -16.03
CA GLU A 203 -1.93 -11.61 -16.10
C GLU A 203 -0.84 -11.28 -17.12
N GLY A 204 0.20 -12.12 -17.20
CA GLY A 204 1.27 -11.95 -18.19
C GLY A 204 0.88 -12.36 -19.61
N GLU A 205 -0.16 -13.18 -19.78
CA GLU A 205 -0.58 -13.72 -21.07
C GLU A 205 -1.71 -12.91 -21.72
N ALA A 206 -2.67 -12.43 -20.96
CA ALA A 206 -3.91 -11.89 -21.51
C ALA A 206 -3.87 -10.37 -21.66
N LYS A 207 -4.39 -9.85 -22.79
CA LYS A 207 -4.60 -8.41 -22.98
C LYS A 207 -5.97 -7.92 -22.47
N GLY A 208 -6.97 -8.80 -22.35
CA GLY A 208 -8.34 -8.43 -21.94
C GLY A 208 -9.12 -9.55 -21.22
N ASP A 209 -10.29 -9.22 -20.68
CA ASP A 209 -11.05 -10.08 -19.76
C ASP A 209 -11.60 -11.37 -20.36
N ILE A 210 -12.04 -11.32 -21.63
CA ILE A 210 -12.55 -12.50 -22.34
C ILE A 210 -11.41 -13.51 -22.50
N ASP A 211 -10.25 -13.02 -22.90
CA ASP A 211 -9.05 -13.82 -23.13
C ASP A 211 -8.59 -14.49 -21.85
N ARG A 212 -8.59 -13.76 -20.72
CA ARG A 212 -8.23 -14.30 -19.40
C ARG A 212 -9.02 -15.57 -19.08
N LYS A 213 -10.33 -15.58 -19.30
CA LYS A 213 -11.19 -16.75 -18.98
C LYS A 213 -10.88 -17.95 -19.87
N VAL A 214 -10.68 -17.73 -21.17
CA VAL A 214 -10.37 -18.82 -22.13
C VAL A 214 -8.97 -19.36 -21.89
N ILE A 215 -7.97 -18.50 -21.73
CA ILE A 215 -6.59 -18.88 -21.41
C ILE A 215 -6.56 -19.64 -20.09
N SER A 216 -7.28 -19.18 -19.05
CA SER A 216 -7.39 -19.90 -17.79
C SER A 216 -7.93 -21.32 -17.98
N GLY A 217 -8.99 -21.48 -18.77
CA GLY A 217 -9.54 -22.80 -19.10
C GLY A 217 -8.54 -23.71 -19.82
N ILE A 218 -7.75 -23.15 -20.74
CA ILE A 218 -6.68 -23.88 -21.44
C ILE A 218 -5.59 -24.32 -20.45
N LEU A 219 -5.06 -23.40 -19.63
CA LEU A 219 -3.96 -23.69 -18.71
C LEU A 219 -4.37 -24.70 -17.63
N TRP A 220 -5.58 -24.57 -17.06
CA TRP A 220 -6.11 -25.57 -16.13
C TRP A 220 -6.28 -26.94 -16.77
N LYS A 221 -6.73 -26.98 -18.04
CA LYS A 221 -6.85 -28.25 -18.77
C LYS A 221 -5.49 -28.86 -19.03
N ARG A 222 -4.51 -28.08 -19.51
CA ARG A 222 -3.12 -28.54 -19.71
C ARG A 222 -2.57 -29.17 -18.43
N LEU A 223 -2.77 -28.51 -17.30
CA LEU A 223 -2.35 -29.02 -15.99
C LEU A 223 -3.01 -30.37 -15.65
N SER A 224 -4.33 -30.49 -15.85
CA SER A 224 -5.08 -31.72 -15.54
C SER A 224 -4.65 -32.95 -16.34
N ILE A 225 -4.12 -32.76 -17.55
CA ILE A 225 -3.65 -33.85 -18.43
C ILE A 225 -2.13 -34.01 -18.40
N GLY A 226 -1.43 -33.32 -17.48
CA GLY A 226 0.03 -33.41 -17.36
C GLY A 226 0.80 -32.83 -18.55
N MET A 227 0.20 -31.87 -19.26
CA MET A 227 0.85 -31.07 -20.31
C MET A 227 1.58 -29.88 -19.65
N PRO A 228 2.83 -29.56 -20.05
CA PRO A 228 3.50 -28.33 -19.62
C PRO A 228 2.68 -27.08 -19.95
N LEU A 229 2.77 -26.04 -19.13
CA LEU A 229 1.95 -24.84 -19.31
C LEU A 229 2.42 -23.98 -20.48
N GLN A 230 3.73 -23.92 -20.74
CA GLN A 230 4.34 -23.19 -21.87
C GLN A 230 3.77 -21.77 -22.02
N ALA A 231 3.74 -21.04 -20.91
CA ALA A 231 3.37 -19.64 -20.88
C ALA A 231 4.62 -18.80 -21.16
N ASP A 232 4.53 -17.84 -22.08
CA ASP A 232 5.63 -16.96 -22.45
C ASP A 232 6.02 -16.03 -21.29
N ALA A 233 5.05 -15.66 -20.45
CA ALA A 233 5.28 -14.91 -19.23
C ALA A 233 6.11 -15.68 -18.18
N ALA A 234 6.21 -17.01 -18.30
CA ALA A 234 6.95 -17.89 -17.39
C ALA A 234 7.75 -18.97 -18.16
N PRO A 235 8.90 -18.61 -18.75
CA PRO A 235 9.68 -19.49 -19.64
C PRO A 235 10.09 -20.83 -19.03
N GLU A 236 10.21 -20.93 -17.70
CA GLU A 236 10.49 -22.17 -16.99
C GLU A 236 9.41 -23.24 -17.23
N THR A 237 8.17 -22.81 -17.49
CA THR A 237 7.03 -23.71 -17.75
C THR A 237 7.11 -24.44 -19.09
N TYR A 238 8.09 -24.13 -19.93
CA TYR A 238 8.44 -24.91 -21.11
C TYR A 238 9.20 -26.19 -20.77
N LYS A 239 9.98 -26.17 -19.69
CA LYS A 239 10.88 -27.27 -19.31
C LYS A 239 10.28 -28.17 -18.24
N THR A 240 9.31 -27.68 -17.48
CA THR A 240 8.70 -28.38 -16.35
C THR A 240 7.19 -28.55 -16.51
N LYS A 241 6.67 -29.66 -16.00
CA LYS A 241 5.23 -29.87 -15.84
C LYS A 241 4.77 -29.32 -14.49
N GLY A 242 3.51 -28.91 -14.41
CA GLY A 242 2.93 -28.35 -13.19
C GLY A 242 2.89 -26.83 -13.18
N LEU A 243 2.44 -26.27 -12.05
CA LEU A 243 2.52 -24.84 -11.78
C LEU A 243 3.97 -24.44 -11.44
N PRO A 244 4.40 -23.20 -11.73
CA PRO A 244 5.59 -22.60 -11.15
C PRO A 244 5.57 -22.67 -9.62
N LYS A 245 6.77 -22.65 -9.00
CA LYS A 245 6.88 -22.70 -7.53
C LYS A 245 6.34 -21.45 -6.83
N ILE A 246 6.47 -20.29 -7.48
CA ILE A 246 6.03 -18.99 -6.99
C ILE A 246 5.30 -18.25 -8.11
N PRO A 247 4.40 -17.29 -7.78
CA PRO A 247 3.84 -16.38 -8.78
C PRO A 247 4.93 -15.59 -9.50
N ILE A 248 4.68 -15.19 -10.74
CA ILE A 248 5.64 -14.37 -11.52
C ILE A 248 5.47 -12.86 -11.34
N GLY A 249 4.37 -12.45 -10.70
CA GLY A 249 4.02 -11.06 -10.40
C GLY A 249 2.66 -10.99 -9.70
N ASN A 250 2.20 -9.77 -9.41
CA ASN A 250 0.93 -9.53 -8.75
C ASN A 250 -0.28 -9.56 -9.72
N PRO A 251 -1.20 -10.53 -9.57
CA PRO A 251 -2.38 -10.56 -10.42
C PRO A 251 -3.40 -9.49 -10.01
N GLY A 252 -4.12 -8.97 -11.00
CA GLY A 252 -5.32 -8.17 -10.82
C GLY A 252 -6.52 -8.99 -10.33
N LEU A 253 -7.59 -8.30 -9.94
CA LEU A 253 -8.82 -8.97 -9.50
C LEU A 253 -9.47 -9.79 -10.64
N GLU A 254 -9.38 -9.31 -11.88
CA GLU A 254 -9.98 -9.98 -13.03
C GLU A 254 -9.22 -11.26 -13.42
N ALA A 255 -7.88 -11.28 -13.30
CA ALA A 255 -7.10 -12.51 -13.46
C ALA A 255 -7.41 -13.55 -12.37
N LEU A 256 -7.59 -13.10 -11.12
CA LEU A 256 -8.04 -13.97 -10.02
C LEU A 256 -9.43 -14.57 -10.31
N LYS A 257 -10.39 -13.75 -10.72
CA LYS A 257 -11.74 -14.21 -11.09
C LYS A 257 -11.73 -15.15 -12.29
N ALA A 258 -10.95 -14.86 -13.33
CA ALA A 258 -10.82 -15.74 -14.49
C ALA A 258 -10.24 -17.11 -14.11
N THR A 259 -9.38 -17.15 -13.09
CA THR A 259 -8.80 -18.37 -12.55
C THR A 259 -9.80 -19.21 -11.77
N ILE A 260 -10.69 -18.56 -11.01
CA ILE A 260 -11.76 -19.20 -10.23
C ILE A 260 -12.88 -19.69 -11.17
N TYR A 261 -13.22 -18.89 -12.18
CA TYR A 261 -14.29 -19.15 -13.14
C TYR A 261 -13.76 -19.25 -14.58
N PRO A 262 -12.95 -20.28 -14.89
CA PRO A 262 -12.40 -20.45 -16.22
C PRO A 262 -13.50 -20.79 -17.23
N GLN A 263 -13.34 -20.29 -18.46
CA GLN A 263 -14.22 -20.67 -19.56
C GLN A 263 -13.80 -22.02 -20.13
N SER A 264 -14.70 -22.99 -20.09
CA SER A 264 -14.49 -24.27 -20.78
C SER A 264 -14.46 -24.05 -22.29
N SER A 265 -13.50 -24.66 -22.95
CA SER A 265 -13.33 -24.62 -24.40
C SER A 265 -12.76 -25.96 -24.87
N PRO A 266 -12.78 -26.30 -26.17
CA PRO A 266 -12.07 -27.46 -26.69
C PRO A 266 -10.57 -27.21 -26.89
N TYR A 267 -10.10 -25.98 -26.67
CA TYR A 267 -8.75 -25.58 -27.02
C TYR A 267 -7.69 -26.10 -26.06
N LEU A 268 -6.50 -26.32 -26.60
CA LEU A 268 -5.28 -26.67 -25.86
C LEU A 268 -4.14 -25.73 -26.20
N TYR A 269 -4.28 -24.88 -27.23
CA TYR A 269 -3.25 -23.98 -27.71
C TYR A 269 -3.85 -22.60 -28.01
N TYR A 270 -3.02 -21.57 -27.88
CA TYR A 270 -3.33 -20.19 -28.23
C TYR A 270 -2.05 -19.51 -28.69
N LEU A 271 -2.17 -18.42 -29.46
CA LEU A 271 -1.08 -17.50 -29.77
C LEU A 271 -1.68 -16.11 -29.97
N HIS A 272 -0.88 -15.07 -29.73
CA HIS A 272 -1.19 -13.69 -30.08
C HIS A 272 -0.55 -13.36 -31.42
N ASP A 273 -1.30 -12.78 -32.35
CA ASP A 273 -0.72 -12.26 -33.58
C ASP A 273 -0.08 -10.86 -33.40
N LYS A 274 0.43 -10.29 -34.50
CA LYS A 274 1.07 -8.96 -34.52
C LYS A 274 0.13 -7.82 -34.09
N ASN A 275 -1.18 -7.97 -34.29
CA ASN A 275 -2.19 -7.01 -33.86
C ASN A 275 -2.59 -7.22 -32.40
N GLY A 276 -2.25 -8.38 -31.82
CA GLY A 276 -2.61 -8.77 -30.47
C GLY A 276 -3.87 -9.63 -30.39
N ASP A 277 -4.43 -10.05 -31.52
CA ASP A 277 -5.60 -10.93 -31.53
C ASP A 277 -5.20 -12.36 -31.18
N ILE A 278 -6.07 -13.07 -30.46
CA ILE A 278 -5.80 -14.43 -30.01
C ILE A 278 -6.36 -15.46 -30.98
N HIS A 279 -5.50 -16.41 -31.37
CA HIS A 279 -5.86 -17.53 -32.24
C HIS A 279 -5.77 -18.86 -31.49
N TYR A 280 -6.93 -19.41 -31.13
CA TYR A 280 -7.03 -20.68 -30.42
C TYR A 280 -6.92 -21.90 -31.34
N ALA A 281 -6.44 -23.01 -30.80
CA ALA A 281 -6.34 -24.29 -31.50
C ALA A 281 -6.60 -25.48 -30.57
N LYS A 282 -7.26 -26.52 -31.09
CA LYS A 282 -7.57 -27.76 -30.38
C LYS A 282 -6.41 -28.74 -30.42
N SER A 283 -5.63 -28.70 -31.51
CA SER A 283 -4.50 -29.61 -31.75
C SER A 283 -3.22 -28.86 -32.08
N PHE A 284 -2.08 -29.55 -31.94
CA PHE A 284 -0.78 -29.00 -32.34
C PHE A 284 -0.71 -28.68 -33.84
N LEU A 285 -1.37 -29.49 -34.68
CA LEU A 285 -1.43 -29.25 -36.12
C LEU A 285 -2.17 -27.95 -36.46
N GLU A 286 -3.32 -27.70 -35.83
CA GLU A 286 -4.06 -26.44 -35.95
C GLU A 286 -3.23 -25.26 -35.43
N HIS A 287 -2.55 -25.43 -34.29
CA HIS A 287 -1.70 -24.38 -33.74
C HIS A 287 -0.55 -24.01 -34.69
N ARG A 288 0.10 -25.01 -35.31
CA ARG A 288 1.15 -24.78 -36.31
C ARG A 288 0.61 -24.05 -37.55
N GLN A 289 -0.62 -24.35 -37.97
CA GLN A 289 -1.28 -23.61 -39.06
C GLN A 289 -1.53 -22.15 -38.66
N ASN A 290 -1.99 -21.89 -37.43
CA ASN A 290 -2.14 -20.53 -36.92
C ASN A 290 -0.80 -19.77 -36.90
N VAL A 291 0.28 -20.40 -36.45
CA VAL A 291 1.64 -19.80 -36.48
C VAL A 291 2.02 -19.39 -37.90
N LEU A 292 1.86 -20.28 -38.88
CA LEU A 292 2.19 -19.98 -40.27
C LEU A 292 1.30 -18.88 -40.87
N LYS A 293 0.05 -18.77 -40.43
CA LYS A 293 -0.91 -17.80 -40.97
C LYS A 293 -0.76 -16.41 -40.37
N TYR A 294 -0.45 -16.31 -39.08
CA TYR A 294 -0.57 -15.05 -38.33
C TYR A 294 0.75 -14.50 -37.78
N LEU A 295 1.83 -15.29 -37.74
CA LEU A 295 3.13 -14.87 -37.19
C LEU A 295 4.24 -14.70 -38.25
N GLN A 296 3.93 -14.88 -39.53
CA GLN A 296 4.86 -14.54 -40.63
C GLN A 296 4.89 -13.03 -40.86
#